data_AF-A0AAW5WVL4-F1
#
_entry.id   AF-A0AAW5WVL4-F1
#
_cell.length_a   1.000
_cell.length_b   1.000
_cell.length_c   1.000
_cell.angle_alpha   90.00
_cell.angle_beta   90.00
_cell.angle_gamma   90.00
#
_symmetry.space_group_name_H-M   'P 1'
#
loop_
_entity.id
_entity.type
_entity.pdbx_description
1 polymer ?
#
loop_
_entity_poly.entity_id
_entity_poly.type
_entity_poly.pdbx_seq_one_letter_code
_entity_poly.pdbx_strand_id
1 'polypeptide(L)' 'MENIKTKLIDRGYIYKKYGRDKQGDPKAKLDEAINDFIKDKKVIDIKYQTNMTSIVWDGIDDDRYLVTALVIYQSKD' A
#
# COMPACT_ATOMS: atom_id res chain seq x y z
N MET A 1 25.01 12.18 -11.01
CA MET A 1 24.81 11.03 -10.11
C MET A 1 23.37 10.60 -10.26
N GLU A 2 23.08 9.31 -10.46
CA GLU A 2 21.69 8.83 -10.48
C GLU A 2 21.12 8.97 -9.06
N ASN A 3 20.14 9.85 -8.86
CA ASN A 3 19.54 10.09 -7.55
C ASN A 3 18.49 9.02 -7.24
N ILE A 4 18.90 8.00 -6.50
CA ILE A 4 18.01 6.94 -6.01
C ILE A 4 17.11 7.52 -4.90
N LYS A 5 15.80 7.38 -5.09
CA LYS A 5 14.76 7.84 -4.16
C LYS A 5 13.85 6.67 -3.77
N THR A 6 13.12 6.86 -2.68
CA THR A 6 12.12 5.91 -2.19
C THR A 6 10.76 6.59 -2.00
N LYS A 7 9.68 5.82 -2.17
CA LYS A 7 8.31 6.27 -1.88
C LYS A 7 7.52 5.14 -1.25
N LEU A 8 6.95 5.39 -0.07
CA LEU A 8 5.95 4.52 0.53
C LEU A 8 4.58 4.88 -0.05
N ILE A 9 3.83 3.86 -0.48
CA ILE A 9 2.45 3.97 -0.96
C ILE A 9 1.57 3.06 -0.09
N ASP A 10 0.50 3.62 0.46
CA ASP A 10 -0.53 2.91 1.23
C ASP A 10 -1.93 3.18 0.62
N ARG A 11 -2.82 2.18 0.71
CA ARG A 11 -4.20 2.28 0.18
C ARG A 11 -5.29 1.73 1.10
N GLY A 12 -4.97 1.59 2.39
CA GLY A 12 -5.95 1.28 3.43
C GLY A 12 -5.98 -0.19 3.87
N TYR A 13 -7.05 -0.55 4.58
CA TYR A 13 -7.17 -1.80 5.34
C TYR A 13 -8.07 -2.83 4.65
N ILE A 14 -7.70 -4.12 4.76
CA ILE A 14 -8.58 -5.28 4.52
C ILE A 14 -9.22 -5.66 5.86
N TYR A 15 -10.55 -5.70 5.91
CA TYR A 15 -11.32 -6.04 7.12
C TYR A 15 -11.55 -7.55 7.22
N LYS A 16 -11.23 -8.15 8.37
CA LYS A 16 -11.35 -9.61 8.56
C LYS A 16 -12.73 -10.06 9.05
N LYS A 17 -13.44 -9.22 9.82
CA LYS A 17 -14.63 -9.63 10.61
C LYS A 17 -15.98 -9.34 9.94
N TYR A 18 -16.03 -8.34 9.08
CA TYR A 18 -17.22 -8.01 8.31
C TYR A 18 -16.80 -7.96 6.85
N GLY A 19 -17.36 -8.82 6.01
CA GLY A 19 -17.30 -8.68 4.54
C GLY A 19 -18.00 -7.40 4.08
N ARG A 20 -17.60 -6.24 4.60
CA ARG A 20 -18.04 -4.92 4.14
C ARG A 20 -17.24 -4.61 2.89
N ASP A 21 -17.71 -5.24 1.83
CA ASP A 21 -17.46 -5.00 0.42
C ASP A 21 -17.93 -3.59 -0.01
N LYS A 22 -17.45 -2.54 0.66
CA LYS A 22 -17.73 -1.15 0.23
C LYS A 22 -16.48 -0.36 -0.16
N GLN A 23 -15.28 -0.92 0.02
CA GLN A 23 -14.03 -0.24 -0.39
C GLN A 23 -13.31 -0.90 -1.57
N GLY A 24 -13.83 -1.98 -2.17
CA GLY A 24 -13.14 -2.71 -3.25
C GLY A 24 -11.90 -3.45 -2.74
N ASP A 25 -11.21 -4.17 -3.62
CA ASP A 25 -9.99 -4.91 -3.29
C ASP A 25 -8.84 -3.92 -2.95
N PRO A 26 -8.38 -3.84 -1.69
CA PRO A 26 -7.31 -2.91 -1.30
C PRO A 26 -5.99 -3.19 -2.02
N LYS A 27 -5.77 -4.44 -2.45
CA LYS A 27 -4.61 -4.79 -3.28
C LYS A 27 -4.74 -4.17 -4.68
N ALA A 28 -5.90 -4.28 -5.32
CA ALA A 28 -6.12 -3.66 -6.63
C ALA A 28 -5.92 -2.13 -6.59
N LYS A 29 -6.41 -1.46 -5.53
CA LYS A 29 -6.21 -0.01 -5.33
C LYS A 29 -4.75 0.36 -5.11
N LEU A 30 -3.99 -0.50 -4.43
CA LEU A 30 -2.54 -0.35 -4.24
C LEU A 30 -1.81 -0.50 -5.57
N ASP A 31 -2.14 -1.54 -6.34
CA ASP A 31 -1.56 -1.79 -7.66
C ASP A 31 -1.82 -0.61 -8.62
N GLU A 32 -3.04 -0.06 -8.65
CA GLU A 32 -3.37 1.17 -9.41
C GLU A 32 -2.51 2.36 -8.99
N ALA A 33 -2.38 2.62 -7.69
CA ALA A 33 -1.59 3.75 -7.19
C ALA A 33 -0.08 3.60 -7.48
N ILE A 34 0.44 2.37 -7.41
CA ILE A 34 1.82 2.07 -7.80
C ILE A 34 1.98 2.37 -9.29
N ASN A 35 1.10 1.85 -10.15
CA ASN A 35 1.18 2.03 -11.61
C ASN A 35 1.13 3.50 -12.01
N ASP A 36 0.21 4.27 -11.42
CA ASP A 36 0.12 5.71 -11.65
C ASP A 36 1.38 6.45 -11.21
N PHE A 37 1.99 6.01 -10.11
CA PHE A 37 3.23 6.60 -9.59
C PHE A 37 4.44 6.26 -10.47
N ILE A 38 4.58 5.02 -10.95
CA ILE A 38 5.80 4.56 -11.64
C ILE A 38 5.82 4.83 -13.15
N LYS A 39 4.70 5.28 -13.75
CA LYS A 39 4.54 5.42 -15.21
C LYS A 39 5.64 6.19 -15.94
N ASP A 40 6.30 7.12 -15.26
CA ASP A 40 7.35 8.00 -15.80
C ASP A 40 8.71 7.81 -15.11
N LYS A 41 8.88 6.76 -14.31
CA LYS A 41 10.05 6.53 -13.45
C LYS A 41 10.81 5.28 -13.85
N LYS A 42 12.14 5.33 -13.73
CA LYS A 42 12.98 4.13 -13.80
C LYS A 42 12.95 3.43 -12.45
N VAL A 43 12.08 2.44 -12.33
CA VAL A 43 11.92 1.63 -11.11
C VAL A 43 13.14 0.71 -10.95
N ILE A 44 13.67 0.64 -9.74
CA ILE A 44 14.73 -0.27 -9.34
C ILE A 44 14.12 -1.52 -8.68
N ASP A 45 13.24 -1.31 -7.71
CA ASP A 45 12.63 -2.39 -6.93
C ASP A 45 11.31 -1.92 -6.28
N ILE A 46 10.43 -2.86 -5.97
CA ILE A 46 9.18 -2.63 -5.24
C ILE A 46 9.03 -3.71 -4.16
N LYS A 47 9.00 -3.30 -2.90
CA LYS A 47 8.83 -4.22 -1.76
C LYS A 47 7.43 -4.08 -1.18
N TYR A 48 6.71 -5.19 -1.14
CA TYR A 48 5.38 -5.25 -0.53
C TYR A 48 5.49 -5.66 0.93
N GLN A 49 4.69 -5.02 1.78
CA GLN A 49 4.56 -5.39 3.18
C GLN A 49 3.09 -5.42 3.58
N THR A 50 2.69 -6.51 4.23
CA THR A 50 1.36 -6.65 4.82
C THR A 50 1.50 -6.68 6.32
N ASN A 51 0.94 -5.67 6.99
CA ASN A 51 0.95 -5.59 8.45
C ASN A 51 -0.45 -5.87 8.98
N MET A 52 -0.57 -6.84 9.89
CA MET A 52 -1.78 -7.03 10.67
C MET A 52 -1.76 -6.04 11.84
N THR A 53 -2.80 -5.23 11.96
CA THR A 53 -3.03 -4.34 13.08
C THR A 53 -4.41 -4.60 13.64
N SER A 54 -4.53 -4.70 14.96
CA SER A 54 -5.81 -4.81 15.63
C SER A 54 -6.16 -3.43 16.20
N ILE A 55 -7.29 -2.88 15.77
CA ILE A 55 -7.81 -1.63 16.32
C ILE A 55 -9.04 -1.98 17.15
N VAL A 56 -9.05 -1.55 18.40
CA VAL A 56 -10.23 -1.65 19.26
C VAL A 56 -11.10 -0.44 19.00
N TRP A 57 -12.33 -0.67 18.51
CA TRP A 57 -13.34 0.37 18.33
C TRP A 57 -14.62 -0.08 19.04
N ASP A 58 -15.16 0.73 19.93
CA ASP A 58 -16.34 0.43 20.75
C ASP A 58 -16.30 -0.95 21.45
N GLY A 59 -15.12 -1.35 21.93
CA GLY A 59 -14.92 -2.64 22.62
C GLY A 59 -14.91 -3.86 21.71
N ILE A 60 -14.91 -3.67 20.39
CA ILE A 60 -14.81 -4.74 19.40
C ILE A 60 -13.40 -4.74 18.82
N ASP A 61 -12.71 -5.89 18.93
CA ASP A 61 -11.47 -6.15 18.18
C ASP A 61 -11.78 -6.27 16.68
N ASP A 62 -11.21 -5.35 15.91
CA ASP A 62 -11.24 -5.35 14.45
C ASP A 62 -9.82 -5.59 13.91
N ASP A 63 -9.56 -6.82 13.50
CA ASP A 63 -8.34 -7.19 12.79
C ASP A 63 -8.34 -6.56 11.39
N ARG A 64 -7.34 -5.72 11.15
CA ARG A 64 -7.14 -5.02 9.88
C ARG A 64 -5.80 -5.40 9.28
N TYR A 65 -5.78 -5.76 7.99
CA TYR A 65 -4.53 -5.91 7.26
C TYR A 65 -4.26 -4.66 6.44
N LEU A 66 -3.19 -3.94 6.78
CA LEU A 66 -2.68 -2.84 5.98
C LEU A 66 -1.73 -3.40 4.93
N VAL A 67 -2.00 -3.12 3.66
CA VAL A 67 -1.08 -3.46 2.55
C VAL A 67 -0.37 -2.19 2.10
N THR A 68 0.96 -2.22 2.10
CA THR A 68 1.80 -1.11 1.65
C THR A 68 2.85 -1.58 0.66
N ALA A 69 3.38 -0.64 -0.12
CA ALA A 69 4.50 -0.87 -1.01
C ALA A 69 5.57 0.22 -0.86
N LEU A 70 6.84 -0.19 -0.75
CA LEU A 70 8.00 0.69 -0.83
C LEU A 70 8.56 0.61 -2.25
N VAL A 71 8.42 1.70 -3.01
CA VAL A 71 8.95 1.84 -4.38
C VAL A 71 10.31 2.50 -4.32
N ILE A 72 11.34 1.85 -4.88
CA ILE A 72 12.70 2.36 -5.03
C ILE A 72 12.88 2.73 -6.52
N TYR A 73 13.22 3.97 -6.82
CA TYR A 73 13.27 4.48 -8.19
C TYR A 73 14.40 5.50 -8.39
N GLN A 74 14.79 5.71 -9.65
CA GLN A 74 15.73 6.77 -10.01
C GLN A 74 14.97 8.03 -10.40
N SER A 75 15.29 9.14 -9.73
CA SER A 75 14.84 10.47 -10.14
C SER A 75 15.73 10.97 -11.27
N LYS A 76 15.13 11.68 -12.24
CA LYS A 76 15.88 12.44 -13.25
C LYS A 76 16.38 13.79 -12.74
N ASP A 77 16.09 14.13 -11.48
CA ASP A 77 16.60 15.32 -10.79
C ASP A 77 18.08 15.18 -10.43
#